data_AF-A0A2X1PNU1-F1
#
_entry.id   AF-A0A2X1PNU1-F1
#
_cell.length_a   1.000
_cell.length_b   1.000
_cell.length_c   1.000
_cell.angle_alpha   90.00
_cell.angle_beta   90.00
_cell.angle_gamma   90.00
#
_symmetry.space_group_name_H-M   'P 1'
#
loop_
_entity.id
_entity.type
_entity.pdbx_description
1 polymer ?
#
loop_
_entity_poly.entity_id
_entity_poly.type
_entity_poly.pdbx_seq_one_letter_code
_entity_poly.pdbx_strand_id
1 'polypeptide(L)' 'MREHKESDLDLARIKTALVDADYQEAITYSFVDPKIQSLLHPHQEALVLPNPISAEMSAMRVSLMSGFIRCCAL' A
#
# COMPACT_ATOMS: atom_id res chain seq x y z
N MET A 1 -5.62 -22.15 24.00
CA MET A 1 -4.89 -21.46 22.91
C MET A 1 -3.74 -20.71 23.53
N ARG A 2 -2.52 -20.83 23.00
CA ARG A 2 -1.38 -20.05 23.51
C ARG A 2 -1.53 -18.61 23.04
N GLU A 3 -1.50 -17.63 23.94
CA GLU A 3 -1.45 -16.22 23.59
C GLU A 3 -0.09 -15.91 22.95
N HIS A 4 -0.06 -15.80 21.63
CA HIS A 4 1.08 -15.21 20.92
C HIS A 4 0.63 -13.83 20.44
N LYS A 5 1.33 -12.78 20.85
CA LYS A 5 1.03 -11.43 20.35
C LYS A 5 1.63 -11.30 18.96
N GLU A 6 0.85 -10.75 18.03
CA GLU A 6 1.31 -10.53 16.65
C GLU A 6 2.52 -9.60 16.59
N SER A 7 2.65 -8.69 17.57
CA SER A 7 3.81 -7.81 17.73
C SER A 7 5.13 -8.54 17.96
N ASP A 8 5.09 -9.79 18.45
CA ASP A 8 6.27 -10.58 18.77
C ASP A 8 6.78 -11.37 17.53
N LEU A 9 6.04 -11.33 16.42
CA LEU A 9 6.43 -11.94 15.15
C LEU A 9 7.30 -10.97 14.35
N ASP A 10 8.48 -11.45 13.95
CA ASP A 10 9.35 -10.70 13.07
C ASP A 10 8.75 -10.55 11.66
N LEU A 11 8.85 -9.35 11.11
CA LEU A 11 8.29 -9.03 9.79
C LEU A 11 8.96 -9.87 8.70
N ALA A 12 10.25 -10.17 8.81
CA ALA A 12 10.95 -10.99 7.82
C ALA A 12 10.34 -12.39 7.74
N ARG A 13 9.93 -12.96 8.87
CA ARG A 13 9.26 -14.27 8.91
C ARG A 13 7.92 -14.26 8.17
N ILE A 14 7.15 -13.18 8.31
CA ILE A 14 5.87 -13.02 7.59
C ILE A 14 6.13 -12.89 6.09
N LYS A 15 7.12 -12.11 5.69
CA LYS A 15 7.51 -11.97 4.27
C LYS A 15 7.92 -13.31 3.66
N THR A 16 8.76 -14.08 4.34
CA THR A 16 9.16 -15.42 3.88
C THR A 16 7.96 -16.34 3.72
N ALA A 17 7.03 -16.35 4.69
CA ALA A 17 5.82 -17.17 4.60
C ALA A 17 4.92 -16.79 3.40
N LEU A 18 4.90 -15.51 3.00
CA LEU A 18 4.18 -15.06 1.80
C LEU A 18 4.90 -15.51 0.51
N VAL A 19 6.24 -15.43 0.48
CA VAL A 19 7.05 -15.93 -0.65
C VAL A 19 6.87 -17.44 -0.81
N ASP A 20 6.86 -18.20 0.29
CA ASP A 20 6.61 -19.64 0.28
C ASP A 20 5.20 -20.00 -0.23
N ALA A 21 4.27 -19.05 -0.18
CA ALA A 21 2.91 -19.16 -0.73
C ALA A 21 2.78 -18.56 -2.14
N ASP A 22 3.88 -18.40 -2.88
CA ASP A 22 3.96 -17.85 -4.24
C ASP A 22 3.54 -16.37 -4.38
N TYR A 23 3.64 -15.57 -3.31
CA TYR A 23 3.46 -14.10 -3.42
C TYR A 23 4.80 -13.39 -3.72
N GLN A 24 4.74 -12.41 -4.61
CA GLN A 24 5.88 -11.57 -4.97
C GLN A 24 5.89 -10.25 -4.19
N GLU A 25 7.04 -9.87 -3.64
CA GLU A 25 7.21 -8.55 -3.01
C GLU A 25 7.18 -7.44 -4.08
N ALA A 26 6.33 -6.44 -3.88
CA ALA A 26 6.23 -5.26 -4.74
C ALA A 26 6.38 -3.97 -3.92
N ILE A 27 7.22 -3.06 -4.40
CA ILE A 27 7.46 -1.75 -3.77
C ILE A 27 6.86 -0.67 -4.66
N THR A 28 5.89 0.06 -4.12
CA THR A 28 5.17 1.13 -4.85
C THR A 28 5.42 2.50 -4.22
N TYR A 29 5.28 3.55 -5.04
CA TYR A 29 5.41 4.93 -4.59
C TYR A 29 4.41 5.25 -3.47
N SER A 30 4.82 6.12 -2.55
CA SER A 30 3.96 6.54 -1.43
C SER A 30 2.94 7.61 -1.83
N PHE A 31 3.18 8.30 -2.94
CA PHE A 31 2.28 9.27 -3.55
C PHE A 31 1.60 8.65 -4.77
N VAL A 32 0.28 8.79 -4.81
CA VAL A 32 -0.60 8.15 -5.78
C VAL A 32 -1.55 9.19 -6.41
N ASP A 33 -2.25 8.76 -7.45
CA ASP A 33 -3.26 9.59 -8.10
C ASP A 33 -4.49 9.72 -7.18
N PRO A 34 -4.86 10.94 -6.76
CA PRO A 34 -6.03 11.16 -5.91
C PRO A 34 -7.31 10.59 -6.53
N LYS A 35 -7.46 10.60 -7.86
CA LYS A 35 -8.67 10.11 -8.53
C LYS A 35 -8.84 8.61 -8.31
N ILE A 36 -7.79 7.82 -8.49
CA ILE A 36 -7.82 6.37 -8.26
C ILE A 36 -8.03 6.08 -6.77
N GLN A 37 -7.37 6.84 -5.90
CA GLN A 37 -7.52 6.65 -4.46
C GLN A 37 -8.96 6.94 -3.99
N SER A 38 -9.61 7.98 -4.50
CA SER A 38 -11.01 8.29 -4.18
C SER A 38 -12.00 7.23 -4.67
N LEU A 39 -11.68 6.48 -5.73
CA LEU A 39 -12.49 5.35 -6.17
C LEU A 39 -12.43 4.16 -5.19
N LEU A 40 -11.27 3.95 -4.55
CA LEU A 40 -11.06 2.85 -3.60
C LEU A 40 -11.45 3.23 -2.16
N HIS A 41 -11.25 4.49 -1.78
CA HIS A 41 -11.47 5.03 -0.44
C HIS A 41 -12.26 6.35 -0.50
N PRO A 42 -13.55 6.32 -0.88
CA PRO A 42 -14.35 7.53 -1.11
C PRO A 42 -14.59 8.37 0.15
N HIS A 43 -14.52 7.76 1.34
CA HIS A 43 -14.80 8.42 2.62
C HIS A 43 -13.55 8.87 3.38
N GLN A 44 -12.37 8.73 2.78
CA GLN A 44 -11.11 8.98 3.48
C GLN A 44 -10.32 10.08 2.77
N GLU A 45 -10.12 11.19 3.49
CA GLU A 45 -9.36 12.31 2.96
C GLU A 45 -7.88 11.95 2.85
N ALA A 46 -7.32 12.22 1.68
CA ALA A 46 -5.91 12.01 1.40
C ALA A 46 -5.12 13.30 1.68
N LEU A 47 -3.91 13.16 2.23
CA LEU A 47 -3.00 14.30 2.39
C LEU A 47 -2.42 14.67 1.02
N VAL A 48 -2.85 15.81 0.47
CA VAL A 48 -2.37 16.32 -0.82
C VAL A 48 -1.10 17.15 -0.63
N LEU A 49 -0.07 16.86 -1.43
CA LEU A 49 1.18 17.60 -1.43
C LEU A 49 1.00 18.95 -2.13
N PRO A 50 1.48 20.06 -1.54
CA PRO A 50 1.37 21.39 -2.14
C PRO A 50 2.24 21.57 -3.40
N ASN A 51 3.39 20.90 -3.47
CA ASN A 51 4.32 20.94 -4.61
C ASN A 51 4.62 19.53 -5.13
N PRO A 52 3.69 18.89 -5.86
CA PRO A 52 3.89 17.55 -6.37
C PRO A 52 4.79 17.53 -7.61
N ILE A 53 5.50 16.43 -7.82
CA ILE A 53 6.33 16.20 -9.03
C ILE A 53 5.44 16.07 -10.28
N SER A 54 4.25 15.49 -10.13
CA SER A 54 3.22 15.37 -11.16
C SER A 54 1.82 15.38 -10.51
N ALA A 55 0.80 15.80 -11.26
CA ALA A 55 -0.59 15.79 -10.79
C ALA A 55 -1.07 14.37 -10.40
N GLU A 56 -0.55 13.33 -11.06
CA GLU A 56 -0.85 11.92 -10.77
C GLU A 56 -0.09 11.37 -9.54
N MET A 57 0.82 12.17 -8.96
CA MET A 57 1.65 11.83 -7.80
C MET A 57 1.48 12.90 -6.71
N SER A 58 0.24 13.31 -6.48
CA SER A 58 -0.08 14.46 -5.64
C SER A 58 -0.70 14.12 -4.29
N ALA A 59 -1.19 12.89 -4.08
CA ALA A 59 -1.83 12.48 -2.83
C ALA A 59 -1.03 11.39 -2.12
N MET A 60 -0.80 11.55 -0.81
CA MET A 60 -0.25 10.48 0.02
C MET A 60 -1.23 9.31 0.07
N ARG A 61 -0.69 8.09 -0.04
CA ARG A 61 -1.49 6.87 0.00
C ARG A 61 -2.17 6.69 1.35
N VAL A 62 -3.46 6.41 1.34
CA VAL A 62 -4.25 6.05 2.54
C VAL A 62 -4.19 4.54 2.79
N SER A 63 -3.93 3.77 1.75
CA SER A 63 -3.80 2.30 1.77
C SER A 63 -2.76 1.84 0.75
N LEU A 64 -2.25 0.62 0.90
CA LEU A 64 -1.35 -0.01 -0.07
C LEU A 64 -2.08 -0.52 -1.32
N MET A 65 -3.39 -0.74 -1.25
CA MET A 65 -4.20 -1.35 -2.31
C MET A 65 -4.13 -0.57 -3.63
N SER A 66 -4.11 0.77 -3.56
CA SER A 66 -4.01 1.64 -4.73
C SER A 66 -2.72 1.42 -5.52
N GLY A 67 -1.61 1.18 -4.82
CA GLY A 67 -0.32 0.82 -5.43
C GLY A 67 -0.33 -0.58 -6.04
N PHE A 68 -0.85 -1.57 -5.32
CA PHE A 68 -0.86 -2.96 -5.79
C PHE A 68 -1.75 -3.15 -7.03
N ILE A 69 -2.95 -2.57 -7.06
CA ILE A 69 -3.82 -2.65 -8.26
C ILE A 69 -3.11 -2.06 -9.47
N ARG A 70 -2.45 -0.90 -9.32
CA ARG A 70 -1.69 -0.28 -10.40
C ARG A 70 -0.51 -1.14 -10.86
N CYS A 71 0.16 -1.81 -9.93
CA CYS A 71 1.28 -2.71 -10.24
C CYS A 71 0.84 -3.94 -11.06
N CYS A 72 -0.33 -4.50 -10.75
CA CYS A 72 -0.86 -5.67 -11.46
C CYS A 72 -1.60 -5.31 -12.76
N ALA A 73 -2.06 -4.07 -12.91
CA ALA A 73 -2.80 -3.61 -14.09
C ALA A 73 -1.91 -3.20 -15.27
N LEU A 74 -0.58 -3.24 -15.10
CA LEU A 74 0.43 -3.06 -16.14
C LEU A 74 0.91 -4.41 -16.66
#